data_AF-A0A842QUH1-F1
#
_entry.id   AF-A0A842QUH1-F1
#
_cell.length_a   1.000
_cell.length_b   1.000
_cell.length_c   1.000
_cell.angle_alpha   90.00
_cell.angle_beta   90.00
_cell.angle_gamma   90.00
#
_symmetry.space_group_name_H-M   'P 1'
#
loop_
_entity.id
_entity.type
_entity.pdbx_description
1 polymer ?
#
loop_
_entity_poly.entity_id
_entity_poly.type
_entity_poly.pdbx_seq_one_letter_code
_entity_poly.pdbx_strand_id
1 'polypeptide(L)'
;MSSEEYQKIVEKTFQDPITDILLKNSNLTRIQFETIVIDMLTDIISENKLSFDEKILFRSEKVSRGSFSRSLSQARKNLISSMFTIVLFSYLGVFDERPFDEYYILAERLREYTTMIESEGSEVSKTDLKRFEKELIDGVAKLAKPTSIKLV
;
A
#
# COMPACT_ATOMS: atom_id res chain seq x y z
N MET A 1 -15.82 9.93 -13.04
CA MET A 1 -15.69 10.39 -11.64
C MET A 1 -15.22 11.83 -11.61
N SER A 2 -15.75 12.65 -10.70
CA SER A 2 -15.41 14.07 -10.57
C SER A 2 -14.07 14.27 -9.82
N SER A 3 -13.45 15.44 -9.96
CA SER A 3 -12.23 15.82 -9.21
C SER A 3 -12.40 15.66 -7.69
N GLU A 4 -13.60 15.95 -7.18
CA GLU A 4 -13.91 15.85 -5.75
C GLU A 4 -13.94 14.39 -5.27
N GLU A 5 -14.38 13.45 -6.11
CA GLU A 5 -14.40 12.03 -5.77
C GLU A 5 -12.99 11.46 -5.64
N TYR A 6 -12.06 11.87 -6.52
CA TYR A 6 -10.65 11.47 -6.43
C TYR A 6 -10.01 11.96 -5.13
N GLN A 7 -10.23 13.23 -4.81
CA GLN A 7 -9.68 13.82 -3.61
C GLN A 7 -10.21 13.13 -2.35
N LYS A 8 -11.50 12.80 -2.30
CA LYS A 8 -12.10 12.05 -1.20
C LYS A 8 -11.49 10.65 -1.03
N ILE A 9 -11.18 9.95 -2.13
CA ILE A 9 -10.53 8.62 -2.06
C ILE A 9 -9.10 8.75 -1.53
N VAL A 10 -8.34 9.73 -2.03
CA VAL A 10 -6.99 10.02 -1.53
C VAL A 10 -7.07 10.32 -0.03
N GLU A 11 -7.89 11.27 0.39
CA GLU A 11 -8.07 11.64 1.79
C GLU A 11 -8.44 10.44 2.67
N LYS A 12 -9.43 9.63 2.27
CA LYS A 12 -9.81 8.41 2.98
C LYS A 12 -8.66 7.42 3.12
N THR A 13 -7.89 7.21 2.05
CA THR A 13 -6.72 6.31 2.05
C THR A 13 -5.70 6.76 3.09
N PHE A 14 -5.49 8.07 3.25
CA PHE A 14 -4.52 8.62 4.21
C PHE A 14 -5.06 8.83 5.63
N GLN A 15 -6.37 8.69 5.84
CA GLN A 15 -7.01 8.71 7.15
C GLN A 15 -7.23 7.30 7.74
N ASP A 16 -7.05 6.25 6.93
CA ASP A 16 -7.19 4.87 7.36
C ASP A 16 -6.00 4.45 8.26
N PRO A 17 -6.26 4.07 9.53
CA PRO A 17 -5.20 3.64 10.45
C PRO A 17 -4.46 2.38 9.97
N ILE A 18 -5.11 1.52 9.17
CA ILE A 18 -4.47 0.32 8.61
C ILE A 18 -3.46 0.71 7.54
N THR A 19 -3.84 1.61 6.63
CA THR A 19 -2.93 2.17 5.64
C THR A 19 -1.70 2.79 6.30
N ASP A 20 -1.87 3.50 7.42
CA ASP A 20 -0.76 4.07 8.20
C ASP A 20 0.19 2.99 8.77
N ILE A 21 -0.35 1.87 9.27
CA ILE A 21 0.44 0.73 9.75
C ILE A 21 1.23 0.08 8.60
N LEU A 22 0.55 -0.19 7.48
CA LEU A 22 1.17 -0.81 6.31
C LEU A 22 2.28 0.07 5.74
N LEU A 23 2.04 1.37 5.63
CA LEU A 23 2.99 2.32 5.09
C LEU A 23 4.27 2.38 5.94
N LYS A 24 4.15 2.40 7.28
CA LYS A 24 5.29 2.38 8.21
C LYS A 24 6.21 1.17 8.05
N ASN A 25 5.65 0.03 7.62
CA ASN A 25 6.38 -1.23 7.45
C ASN A 25 6.74 -1.51 5.99
N SER A 26 6.48 -0.56 5.08
CA SER A 26 6.73 -0.71 3.64
C SER A 26 8.04 -0.03 3.20
N ASN A 27 8.43 -0.27 1.94
CA ASN A 27 9.54 0.43 1.29
C ASN A 27 9.12 1.79 0.68
N LEU A 28 7.94 2.32 1.01
CA LEU A 28 7.43 3.58 0.48
C LEU A 28 7.38 4.65 1.57
N THR A 29 7.80 5.87 1.24
CA THR A 29 7.49 7.04 2.08
C THR A 29 6.04 7.48 1.88
N ARG A 30 5.47 8.25 2.82
CA ARG A 30 4.12 8.82 2.67
C ARG A 30 3.97 9.61 1.37
N ILE A 31 4.97 10.42 1.03
CA ILE A 31 5.00 11.20 -0.20
C ILE A 31 4.99 10.28 -1.44
N GLN A 32 5.82 9.23 -1.44
CA GLN A 32 5.88 8.26 -2.54
C GLN A 32 4.55 7.51 -2.71
N PHE A 33 3.95 7.05 -1.61
CA PHE A 33 2.69 6.34 -1.61
C PHE A 33 1.53 7.23 -2.10
N GLU A 34 1.44 8.47 -1.63
CA GLU A 34 0.43 9.42 -2.09
C GLU A 34 0.58 9.73 -3.59
N THR A 35 1.81 9.96 -4.05
CA THR A 35 2.06 10.21 -5.46
C THR A 35 1.68 9.04 -6.36
N ILE A 36 1.95 7.79 -5.94
CA ILE A 36 1.55 6.62 -6.74
C ILE A 36 0.05 6.36 -6.69
N VAL A 37 -0.63 6.61 -5.56
CA VAL A 37 -2.10 6.51 -5.45
C VAL A 37 -2.76 7.52 -6.39
N ILE A 38 -2.31 8.78 -6.39
CA ILE A 38 -2.81 9.79 -7.34
C ILE A 38 -2.60 9.33 -8.78
N ASP A 39 -1.39 8.88 -9.13
CA ASP A 39 -1.06 8.43 -10.48
C ASP A 39 -1.93 7.24 -10.92
N MET A 40 -2.12 6.25 -10.05
CA MET A 40 -2.96 5.07 -10.31
C MET A 40 -4.44 5.44 -10.42
N LEU A 41 -4.99 6.22 -9.50
CA LEU A 41 -6.41 6.62 -9.54
C LEU A 41 -6.70 7.41 -10.81
N THR A 42 -5.81 8.31 -11.20
CA THR A 42 -6.01 9.16 -12.39
C THR A 42 -5.78 8.42 -13.71
N ASP A 43 -4.94 7.37 -13.74
CA ASP A 43 -4.70 6.55 -14.94
C ASP A 43 -5.68 5.36 -15.10
N ILE A 44 -6.20 4.81 -14.00
CA ILE A 44 -7.09 3.62 -14.01
C ILE A 44 -8.57 4.02 -14.14
N ILE A 45 -8.97 5.13 -13.50
CA ILE A 45 -10.40 5.46 -13.32
C ILE A 45 -10.85 6.56 -14.29
N SER A 46 -9.92 7.37 -14.82
CA SER A 46 -10.26 8.40 -15.79
C SER A 46 -10.26 7.83 -17.21
N GLU A 47 -11.38 8.01 -17.92
CA GLU A 47 -11.48 7.68 -19.36
C GLU A 47 -10.47 8.47 -20.21
N ASN A 48 -10.05 9.64 -19.70
CA ASN A 48 -8.99 10.47 -20.27
C ASN A 48 -7.81 10.55 -19.32
N LYS A 49 -6.61 10.18 -19.79
CA LYS A 49 -5.38 10.31 -19.00
C LYS A 49 -5.15 11.77 -18.63
N LEU A 50 -5.18 12.06 -17.32
CA LEU A 50 -4.85 13.39 -16.83
C LEU A 50 -3.38 13.71 -17.15
N SER A 51 -3.14 14.97 -17.51
CA SER A 51 -1.80 15.51 -17.64
C SER A 51 -1.09 15.53 -16.28
N PHE A 52 0.23 15.59 -16.32
CA PHE A 52 1.04 15.63 -15.10
C PHE A 52 0.71 16.85 -14.22
N ASP A 53 0.33 17.97 -14.83
CA ASP A 53 -0.03 19.18 -14.09
C ASP A 53 -1.34 19.03 -13.34
N GLU A 54 -2.31 18.35 -13.94
CA GLU A 54 -3.59 18.04 -13.31
C GLU A 54 -3.38 17.05 -12.15
N LYS A 55 -2.53 16.03 -12.33
CA LYS A 55 -2.21 15.07 -11.26
C LYS A 55 -1.60 15.75 -10.03
N ILE A 56 -0.75 16.76 -10.21
CA ILE A 56 -0.11 17.47 -9.10
C ILE A 56 -1.14 18.16 -8.18
N LEU A 57 -2.29 18.58 -8.73
CA LEU A 57 -3.31 19.28 -7.96
C LEU A 57 -3.95 18.41 -6.86
N PHE A 58 -3.87 17.09 -6.99
CA PHE A 58 -4.39 16.15 -5.99
C PHE A 58 -3.43 15.89 -4.83
N ARG A 59 -2.21 16.45 -4.87
CA ARG A 59 -1.26 16.35 -3.76
C ARG A 59 -1.74 17.18 -2.58
N SER A 60 -1.64 16.62 -1.37
CA SER A 60 -1.92 17.33 -0.12
C SER A 60 -1.00 18.53 0.07
N GLU A 61 0.25 18.42 -0.39
CA GLU A 61 1.23 19.49 -0.42
C GLU A 61 1.49 19.96 -1.85
N LYS A 62 1.54 21.28 -2.04
CA LYS A 62 1.85 21.87 -3.35
C LYS A 62 3.31 21.58 -3.72
N VAL A 63 3.50 20.85 -4.82
CA VAL A 63 4.82 20.44 -5.30
C VAL A 63 5.05 20.86 -6.75
N SER A 64 6.32 20.96 -7.15
CA SER A 64 6.67 21.18 -8.56
C SER A 64 6.52 19.89 -9.37
N ARG A 65 6.41 20.04 -10.70
CA ARG A 65 6.39 18.91 -11.64
C ARG A 65 7.59 17.98 -11.47
N GLY A 66 8.78 18.56 -11.30
CA GLY A 66 10.00 17.77 -11.07
C GLY A 66 9.99 17.01 -9.75
N SER A 67 9.41 17.59 -8.68
CA SER A 67 9.30 16.93 -7.38
C SER A 67 8.32 15.76 -7.43
N PHE A 68 7.15 15.94 -8.04
CA PHE A 68 6.17 14.88 -8.24
C PHE A 68 6.77 13.76 -9.10
N SER A 69 7.43 14.08 -10.21
CA SER A 69 8.06 13.09 -11.11
C SER A 69 9.13 12.26 -10.41
N ARG A 70 9.99 12.90 -9.61
CA ARG A 70 10.98 12.16 -8.80
C ARG A 70 10.32 11.25 -7.78
N SER A 71 9.31 11.72 -7.07
CA SER A 71 8.59 10.92 -6.07
C SER A 71 7.90 9.71 -6.70
N LEU A 72 7.27 9.89 -7.87
CA LEU A 72 6.64 8.81 -8.63
C LEU A 72 7.68 7.78 -9.10
N SER A 73 8.79 8.25 -9.66
CA SER A 73 9.88 7.39 -10.11
C SER A 73 10.47 6.56 -8.97
N GLN A 74 10.70 7.18 -7.81
CA GLN A 74 11.18 6.49 -6.62
C GLN A 74 10.16 5.47 -6.09
N ALA A 75 8.88 5.84 -6.02
CA ALA A 75 7.81 4.92 -5.60
C ALA A 75 7.76 3.68 -6.50
N ARG A 76 7.76 3.88 -7.82
CA ARG A 76 7.76 2.79 -8.81
C ARG A 76 9.01 1.91 -8.68
N LYS A 77 10.19 2.52 -8.50
CA LYS A 77 11.44 1.78 -8.29
C LYS A 77 11.34 0.87 -7.05
N ASN A 78 10.87 1.41 -5.92
CA ASN A 78 10.76 0.64 -4.68
C ASN A 78 9.73 -0.49 -4.79
N LEU A 79 8.60 -0.25 -5.47
CA LEU A 79 7.61 -1.28 -5.75
C LEU A 79 8.20 -2.41 -6.61
N ILE A 80 8.83 -2.06 -7.73
CA ILE A 80 9.46 -3.03 -8.64
C ILE A 80 10.54 -3.84 -7.91
N SER A 81 11.42 -3.17 -7.15
CA SER A 81 12.44 -3.87 -6.36
C SER A 81 11.84 -4.84 -5.36
N SER A 82 10.76 -4.45 -4.66
CA SER A 82 10.07 -5.33 -3.71
C SER A 82 9.46 -6.57 -4.41
N MET A 83 8.88 -6.39 -5.60
CA MET A 83 8.38 -7.51 -6.40
C MET A 83 9.51 -8.45 -6.84
N PHE A 84 10.64 -7.91 -7.32
CA PHE A 84 11.82 -8.71 -7.66
C PHE A 84 12.38 -9.46 -6.45
N THR A 85 12.34 -8.88 -5.25
CA THR A 85 12.73 -9.58 -4.03
C THR A 85 11.83 -10.79 -3.78
N ILE A 86 10.51 -10.66 -3.90
CA ILE A 86 9.59 -11.79 -3.74
C ILE A 86 9.90 -12.87 -4.79
N VAL A 87 10.01 -12.47 -6.07
CA VAL A 87 10.31 -13.39 -7.18
C VAL A 87 11.64 -14.11 -6.99
N LEU A 88 12.68 -13.43 -6.51
CA LEU A 88 13.98 -14.01 -6.25
C LEU A 88 13.89 -15.14 -5.21
N PHE A 89 13.22 -14.89 -4.09
CA PHE A 89 13.08 -15.90 -3.04
C PHE A 89 12.13 -17.04 -3.43
N SER A 90 11.08 -16.77 -4.21
CA SER A 90 10.27 -17.82 -4.83
C SER A 90 11.10 -18.70 -5.77
N TYR A 91 11.96 -18.09 -6.60
CA TYR A 91 12.84 -18.81 -7.51
C TYR A 91 13.85 -19.71 -6.76
N LEU A 92 14.34 -19.26 -5.61
CA LEU A 92 15.21 -20.04 -4.72
C LEU A 92 14.46 -21.12 -3.91
N GLY A 93 13.15 -21.27 -4.11
CA GLY A 93 12.31 -22.22 -3.37
C GLY A 93 12.15 -21.90 -1.88
N VAL A 94 12.38 -20.65 -1.49
CA VAL A 94 12.22 -20.18 -0.10
C VAL A 94 10.75 -20.00 0.26
N PHE A 95 9.94 -19.60 -0.71
CA PHE A 95 8.49 -19.51 -0.58
C PHE A 95 7.78 -20.72 -1.19
N ASP A 96 6.57 -21.01 -0.72
CA ASP A 96 5.69 -22.02 -1.30
C ASP A 96 5.32 -21.68 -2.76
N GLU A 97 4.77 -22.65 -3.51
CA GLU A 97 4.38 -22.51 -4.92
C GLU A 97 3.37 -21.37 -5.16
N ARG A 98 2.68 -20.93 -4.10
CA ARG A 98 1.68 -19.84 -4.11
C ARG A 98 1.91 -18.84 -2.98
N PRO A 99 2.98 -18.03 -3.02
CA PRO A 99 3.32 -17.09 -1.95
C PRO A 99 2.29 -15.98 -1.79
N PHE A 100 1.50 -15.70 -2.84
CA PHE A 100 0.51 -14.63 -2.86
C PHE A 100 -0.85 -15.00 -2.28
N ASP A 101 -1.14 -16.29 -2.09
CA ASP A 101 -2.41 -16.74 -1.51
C ASP A 101 -2.52 -16.24 -0.06
N GLU A 102 -1.44 -16.35 0.71
CA GLU A 102 -1.37 -15.85 2.09
C GLU A 102 -1.47 -14.32 2.17
N TYR A 103 -0.85 -13.60 1.21
CA TYR A 103 -1.00 -12.14 1.13
C TYR A 103 -2.45 -11.74 0.84
N TYR A 104 -3.17 -12.49 0.01
CA TYR A 104 -4.58 -12.24 -0.30
C TYR A 104 -5.47 -12.45 0.93
N ILE A 105 -5.30 -13.57 1.66
CA ILE A 105 -6.04 -13.87 2.89
C ILE A 105 -5.80 -12.77 3.92
N LEU A 106 -4.55 -12.34 4.08
CA LEU A 106 -4.22 -11.24 4.97
C LEU A 106 -4.93 -9.95 4.56
N ALA A 107 -4.93 -9.62 3.27
CA ALA A 107 -5.59 -8.43 2.76
C ALA A 107 -7.12 -8.44 2.97
N GLU A 108 -7.79 -9.59 2.84
CA GLU A 108 -9.23 -9.72 3.18
C GLU A 108 -9.46 -9.47 4.67
N ARG A 109 -8.65 -10.07 5.56
CA ARG A 109 -8.75 -9.82 7.00
C ARG A 109 -8.56 -8.34 7.32
N LEU A 110 -7.59 -7.68 6.71
CA LEU A 110 -7.38 -6.23 6.87
C LEU A 110 -8.65 -5.44 6.50
N ARG A 111 -9.33 -5.79 5.40
CA ARG A 111 -10.59 -5.14 4.98
C ARG A 111 -11.73 -5.37 5.97
N GLU A 112 -11.84 -6.56 6.52
CA GLU A 112 -12.82 -6.88 7.58
C GLU A 112 -12.59 -5.98 8.80
N TYR A 113 -11.32 -5.83 9.23
CA TYR A 113 -10.96 -4.93 10.32
C TYR A 113 -11.29 -3.46 10.01
N THR A 114 -11.02 -2.96 8.80
CA THR A 114 -11.43 -1.60 8.40
C THR A 114 -12.94 -1.42 8.53
N THR A 115 -13.72 -2.41 8.09
CA THR A 115 -15.18 -2.38 8.15
C THR A 115 -15.69 -2.35 9.60
N MET A 116 -15.06 -3.12 10.49
CA MET A 116 -15.38 -3.11 11.92
C MET A 116 -15.10 -1.74 12.55
N ILE A 117 -13.93 -1.14 12.27
CA ILE A 117 -13.55 0.20 12.74
C ILE A 117 -14.57 1.25 12.28
N GLU A 118 -15.01 1.19 11.03
CA GLU A 118 -16.01 2.11 10.47
C GLU A 118 -17.39 1.93 11.13
N SER A 119 -17.78 0.69 11.46
CA SER A 119 -19.07 0.36 12.09
C SER A 119 -19.17 0.67 13.57
N GLU A 120 -18.06 0.53 14.31
CA GLU A 120 -18.02 0.71 15.78
C GLU A 120 -17.82 2.19 16.17
N GLY A 121 -17.50 3.05 15.21
CA GLY A 121 -17.47 4.50 15.37
C GLY A 121 -16.42 4.99 16.37
N SER A 122 -15.22 5.32 15.90
CA SER A 122 -14.12 6.00 16.64
C SER A 122 -13.64 5.38 17.97
N GLU A 123 -14.34 4.42 18.56
CA GLU A 123 -14.02 3.78 19.84
C GLU A 123 -13.19 2.50 19.67
N VAL A 124 -12.57 2.28 18.51
CA VAL A 124 -11.51 1.27 18.43
C VAL A 124 -10.36 1.75 19.29
N SER A 125 -10.22 1.12 20.46
CA SER A 125 -9.21 1.47 21.44
C SER A 125 -7.83 1.47 20.77
N LYS A 126 -7.00 2.48 21.09
CA LYS A 126 -5.59 2.49 20.68
C LYS A 126 -4.87 1.19 21.05
N THR A 127 -5.36 0.47 22.06
CA THR A 127 -4.88 -0.85 22.46
C THR A 127 -5.19 -1.93 21.43
N ASP A 128 -6.40 -1.94 20.86
CA ASP A 128 -6.80 -2.93 19.84
C ASP A 128 -6.06 -2.70 18.53
N LEU A 129 -5.89 -1.44 18.10
CA LEU A 129 -5.06 -1.12 16.92
C LEU A 129 -3.60 -1.57 17.09
N LYS A 130 -3.02 -1.40 18.29
CA LYS A 130 -1.67 -1.89 18.58
C LYS A 130 -1.58 -3.41 18.60
N ARG A 131 -2.60 -4.09 19.14
CA ARG A 131 -2.66 -5.56 19.13
C ARG A 131 -2.71 -6.07 17.69
N PHE A 132 -3.56 -5.46 16.88
CA PHE A 132 -3.70 -5.75 15.46
C PHE A 132 -2.41 -5.49 14.67
N GLU A 133 -1.78 -4.32 14.86
CA GLU A 133 -0.48 -4.00 14.25
C GLU A 133 0.56 -5.08 14.56
N LYS A 134 0.63 -5.52 15.82
CA LYS A 134 1.54 -6.60 16.21
C LYS A 134 1.19 -7.93 15.53
N GLU A 135 -0.08 -8.33 15.53
CA GLU A 135 -0.52 -9.57 14.88
C GLU A 135 -0.22 -9.56 13.37
N LEU A 136 -0.42 -8.42 12.72
CA LEU A 136 -0.11 -8.20 11.31
C LEU A 136 1.39 -8.33 11.04
N ILE A 137 2.23 -7.63 11.81
CA ILE A 137 3.69 -7.69 11.68
C ILE A 137 4.18 -9.13 11.91
N ASP A 138 3.70 -9.79 12.96
CA ASP A 138 4.07 -11.18 13.27
C ASP A 138 3.61 -12.14 12.17
N GLY A 139 2.43 -11.91 11.58
CA GLY A 139 1.90 -12.67 10.45
C GLY A 139 2.77 -12.53 9.20
N VAL A 140 3.05 -11.30 8.78
CA VAL A 140 3.92 -11.01 7.62
C VAL A 140 5.34 -11.55 7.85
N ALA A 141 5.88 -11.39 9.05
CA ALA A 141 7.20 -11.90 9.40
C ALA A 141 7.27 -13.44 9.32
N LYS A 142 6.19 -14.16 9.63
CA LYS A 142 6.12 -15.62 9.44
C LYS A 142 6.15 -16.00 7.97
N LEU A 143 5.51 -15.24 7.08
CA LEU A 143 5.57 -15.47 5.63
C LEU A 143 6.98 -15.29 5.07
N ALA A 144 7.78 -14.43 5.69
CA ALA A 144 9.18 -14.21 5.32
C ALA A 144 10.15 -15.29 5.89
N LYS A 145 9.68 -16.18 6.78
CA LYS A 145 10.55 -17.25 7.32
C LYS A 145 10.71 -18.36 6.28
N PRO A 146 11.95 -18.83 6.05
CA PRO A 146 12.17 -19.94 5.12
C PRO A 146 11.42 -21.19 5.59
N THR A 147 10.56 -21.74 4.73
CA THR A 147 9.92 -23.05 4.96
C THR A 147 10.78 -24.19 4.41
N SER A 148 11.60 -23.92 3.39
CA SER A 148 12.66 -24.80 2.88
C SER A 148 13.63 -24.02 1.98
N ILE A 149 14.84 -24.53 1.72
CA ILE A 149 15.67 -24.07 0.59
C ILE A 149 15.79 -25.25 -0.35
N LYS A 150 15.19 -25.15 -1.54
CA LYS A 150 15.44 -26.09 -2.63
C LYS A 150 16.56 -25.47 -3.47
N LEU A 151 17.80 -25.88 -3.20
CA LEU A 151 18.91 -25.59 -4.11
C LEU A 151 18.56 -26.26 -5.44
N VAL A 152 18.17 -25.46 -6.43
CA VAL A 152 18.07 -25.88 -7.83
C VAL A 152 19.47 -25.91 -8.41
#